data_AF-A0A4T0BWT5-F1
#
_entry.id   AF-A0A4T0BWT5-F1
#
_cell.length_a   1.000
_cell.length_b   1.000
_cell.length_c   1.000
_cell.angle_alpha   90.00
_cell.angle_beta   90.00
_cell.angle_gamma   90.00
#
_symmetry.space_group_name_H-M   'P 1'
#
loop_
_entity.id
_entity.type
_entity.pdbx_description
1 polymer ?
#
loop_
_entity_poly.entity_id
_entity_poly.type
_entity_poly.pdbx_seq_one_letter_code
_entity_poly.pdbx_strand_id
1 'polypeptide(L)'
;MRRLANSKSKAGGQHVQENDMDGPAAQLYQNLQDAVSDALAMRRPVLHHLSADTAWLLMIPRPVAATKRGGRVYFNILIDPWLSGTQTDYTSWLSKQWHAEKPRVPNIAAVEEVIRETETLASGIRFGKGRKSNAHETEDHDGVETFIDAVAISHQFTDHCHEQTMRDVHPNVPVFATEKAIPLIESWKHFRVVQTIPHFSQDPDWHATSVPPLPEWLGISRLVTSSDMLYFHSALMITFNNQQSGQASRRSSSHQYTEPEEEDETAEAVIYTPHGIHSYSEDLDLVTKANPPIKTLVFIHGLEDITLGAAQQLNLGAHNGLKAQRKLKASYWVGTHDEDKKGTGIVGWLLRRKKISVKDAVEAERKRMGGSKKDEATDEVLGSFQGVNWVDLGNGESLVLQ
;
A
#
# COMPACT_ATOMS: atom_id res chain seq x y z
N MET A 1 -62.25 45.30 39.69
CA MET A 1 -61.86 46.31 38.68
C MET A 1 -60.60 45.82 37.96
N ARG A 2 -60.64 45.81 36.61
CA ARG A 2 -59.54 45.76 35.61
C ARG A 2 -58.62 44.52 35.64
N ARG A 3 -58.77 43.56 34.71
CA ARG A 3 -58.37 43.52 33.27
C ARG A 3 -56.90 43.83 33.01
N LEU A 4 -56.14 42.83 32.56
CA LEU A 4 -54.95 42.87 31.69
C LEU A 4 -54.69 41.41 31.25
N ALA A 5 -54.28 41.05 30.03
CA ALA A 5 -54.55 41.49 28.68
C ALA A 5 -54.21 40.26 27.82
N ASN A 6 -55.10 39.92 26.90
CA ASN A 6 -54.93 38.85 25.91
C ASN A 6 -54.15 39.44 24.72
N SER A 7 -53.06 38.84 24.26
CA SER A 7 -52.54 39.09 22.91
C SER A 7 -52.27 37.77 22.19
N LYS A 8 -53.03 37.57 21.11
CA LYS A 8 -52.77 36.61 20.05
C LYS A 8 -52.08 37.36 18.90
N SER A 9 -51.04 36.79 18.32
CA SER A 9 -50.61 37.04 16.93
C SER A 9 -50.00 35.73 16.41
N LYS A 10 -50.80 34.88 15.74
CA LYS A 10 -50.91 34.73 14.27
C LYS A 10 -49.56 34.52 13.56
N ALA A 11 -49.33 33.26 13.21
CA ALA A 11 -48.98 32.75 11.89
C ALA A 11 -48.00 33.56 11.03
N GLY A 12 -46.78 33.04 10.93
CA GLY A 12 -45.88 33.21 9.80
C GLY A 12 -45.19 31.88 9.56
N GLY A 13 -45.84 30.98 8.82
CA GLY A 13 -45.19 29.77 8.33
C GLY A 13 -44.12 30.18 7.33
N GLN A 14 -42.86 30.09 7.74
CA GLN A 14 -41.77 30.00 6.78
C GLN A 14 -41.68 28.53 6.36
N HIS A 15 -42.21 28.28 5.16
CA HIS A 15 -41.75 27.20 4.32
C HIS A 15 -40.22 27.18 4.36
N VAL A 16 -39.65 26.18 5.01
CA VAL A 16 -38.28 25.76 4.76
C VAL A 16 -38.31 25.25 3.32
N GLN A 17 -37.67 26.00 2.42
CA GLN A 17 -37.45 25.57 1.05
C GLN A 17 -36.63 24.27 1.10
N GLU A 18 -37.31 23.14 0.87
CA GLU A 18 -36.74 22.05 0.07
C GLU A 18 -36.32 22.69 -1.26
N ASN A 19 -35.04 23.00 -1.43
CA ASN A 19 -34.36 23.16 -2.73
C ASN A 19 -32.89 23.59 -2.53
N ASP A 20 -32.11 22.83 -1.77
CA ASP A 20 -30.64 23.01 -1.71
C ASP A 20 -29.87 21.75 -2.16
N MET A 21 -30.56 20.78 -2.78
CA MET A 21 -29.96 19.53 -3.28
C MET A 21 -29.68 19.54 -4.80
N ASP A 22 -30.08 20.59 -5.53
CA ASP A 22 -29.99 20.68 -7.00
C ASP A 22 -28.93 21.70 -7.48
N GLY A 23 -27.87 21.93 -6.70
CA GLY A 23 -26.79 22.85 -7.05
C GLY A 23 -25.63 22.20 -7.82
N PRO A 24 -24.82 22.97 -8.60
CA PRO A 24 -23.63 22.45 -9.28
C PRO A 24 -22.63 21.72 -8.38
N ALA A 25 -22.56 22.09 -7.09
CA ALA A 25 -21.71 21.41 -6.11
C ALA A 25 -22.23 20.01 -5.74
N ALA A 26 -23.54 19.84 -5.59
CA ALA A 26 -24.15 18.53 -5.33
C ALA A 26 -23.97 17.60 -6.54
N GLN A 27 -24.13 18.14 -7.75
CA GLN A 27 -23.84 17.39 -8.99
C GLN A 27 -22.38 16.97 -9.08
N LEU A 28 -21.43 17.86 -8.79
CA LEU A 28 -20.00 17.52 -8.80
C LEU A 28 -19.66 16.44 -7.77
N TYR A 29 -20.25 16.52 -6.57
CA TYR A 29 -20.08 15.51 -5.53
C TYR A 29 -20.63 14.15 -5.96
N GLN A 30 -21.81 14.11 -6.57
CA GLN A 30 -22.38 12.86 -7.10
C GLN A 30 -21.53 12.28 -8.22
N ASN A 31 -21.09 13.09 -9.19
CA ASN A 31 -20.21 12.65 -10.27
C ASN A 31 -18.89 12.07 -9.73
N LEU A 32 -18.33 12.67 -8.66
CA LEU A 32 -17.14 12.15 -8.00
C LEU A 32 -17.41 10.79 -7.34
N GLN A 33 -18.52 10.66 -6.62
CA GLN A 33 -18.92 9.38 -6.02
C GLN A 33 -19.12 8.29 -7.06
N ASP A 34 -19.77 8.61 -8.17
CA ASP A 34 -20.01 7.68 -9.27
C ASP A 34 -18.69 7.26 -9.92
N ALA A 35 -17.78 8.21 -10.20
CA ALA A 35 -16.46 7.90 -10.74
C ALA A 35 -15.61 7.02 -9.80
N VAL A 36 -15.67 7.26 -8.49
CA VAL A 36 -14.99 6.41 -7.50
C VAL A 36 -15.62 5.01 -7.47
N SER A 37 -16.95 4.92 -7.47
CA SER A 37 -17.67 3.66 -7.50
C SER A 37 -17.35 2.84 -8.76
N ASP A 38 -17.35 3.48 -9.92
CA ASP A 38 -17.00 2.86 -11.20
C ASP A 38 -15.55 2.37 -11.21
N ALA A 39 -14.62 3.16 -10.66
CA ALA A 39 -13.22 2.78 -10.55
C ALA A 39 -13.04 1.54 -9.65
N LEU A 40 -13.74 1.48 -8.51
CA LEU A 40 -13.70 0.34 -7.59
C LEU A 40 -14.43 -0.90 -8.15
N ALA A 41 -15.45 -0.70 -8.97
CA ALA A 41 -16.16 -1.78 -9.65
C ALA A 41 -15.27 -2.53 -10.66
N MET A 42 -14.17 -1.93 -11.13
CA MET A 42 -13.18 -2.62 -11.97
C MET A 42 -12.44 -3.75 -11.24
N ARG A 43 -12.60 -3.89 -9.91
CA ARG A 43 -11.94 -4.90 -9.08
C ARG A 43 -10.44 -4.96 -9.36
N ARG A 44 -9.80 -3.80 -9.27
CA ARG A 44 -8.34 -3.64 -9.35
C ARG A 44 -7.77 -3.36 -7.96
N PRO A 45 -6.49 -3.68 -7.70
CA PRO A 45 -5.87 -3.37 -6.41
C PRO A 45 -5.94 -1.88 -6.07
N VAL A 46 -6.13 -1.56 -4.80
CA VAL A 46 -6.15 -0.18 -4.30
C VAL A 46 -5.02 0.00 -3.29
N LEU A 47 -4.21 1.04 -3.49
CA LEU A 47 -3.13 1.43 -2.61
C LEU A 47 -3.51 2.74 -1.90
N HIS A 48 -3.52 2.73 -0.58
CA HIS A 48 -3.73 3.93 0.24
C HIS A 48 -2.45 4.30 0.98
N HIS A 49 -2.08 5.58 0.94
CA HIS A 49 -0.98 6.13 1.72
C HIS A 49 -1.53 6.68 3.04
N LEU A 50 -1.22 6.05 4.17
CA LEU A 50 -1.91 6.29 5.46
C LEU A 50 -1.22 7.38 6.30
N SER A 51 0.11 7.44 6.22
CA SER A 51 0.97 8.47 6.81
C SER A 51 1.83 9.08 5.71
N ALA A 52 2.49 10.21 5.94
CA ALA A 52 3.38 10.83 4.96
C ALA A 52 4.71 10.06 4.76
N ASP A 53 4.89 8.90 5.40
CA ASP A 53 6.15 8.18 5.53
C ASP A 53 6.06 6.75 4.96
N THR A 54 5.71 5.77 5.80
CA THR A 54 5.87 4.32 5.51
C THR A 54 4.61 3.49 5.70
N ALA A 55 3.51 4.07 6.16
CA ALA A 55 2.30 3.30 6.43
C ALA A 55 1.42 3.21 5.18
N TRP A 56 1.19 1.98 4.71
CA TRP A 56 0.38 1.71 3.52
C TRP A 56 -0.73 0.70 3.82
N LEU A 57 -1.89 0.87 3.18
CA LEU A 57 -2.91 -0.16 3.08
C LEU A 57 -3.01 -0.60 1.62
N LEU A 58 -2.76 -1.89 1.37
CA LEU A 58 -2.93 -2.52 0.07
C LEU A 58 -4.16 -3.42 0.10
N MET A 59 -5.15 -3.10 -0.74
CA MET A 59 -6.38 -3.88 -0.89
C MET A 59 -6.33 -4.66 -2.21
N ILE A 60 -6.20 -5.99 -2.14
CA ILE A 60 -6.07 -6.85 -3.32
C ILE A 60 -7.40 -7.57 -3.58
N PRO A 61 -8.00 -7.46 -4.77
CA PRO A 61 -9.26 -8.12 -5.09
C PRO A 61 -9.11 -9.64 -4.92
N ARG A 62 -10.03 -10.24 -4.18
CA ARG A 62 -10.11 -11.69 -4.04
C ARG A 62 -10.57 -12.33 -5.36
N PRO A 63 -10.15 -13.56 -5.66
CA PRO A 63 -10.70 -14.33 -6.78
C PRO A 63 -12.23 -14.37 -6.72
N VAL A 64 -12.89 -14.34 -7.88
CA VAL A 64 -14.37 -14.28 -7.97
C VAL A 64 -15.00 -15.41 -7.16
N ALA A 65 -14.41 -16.61 -7.19
CA ALA A 65 -14.86 -17.77 -6.41
C ALA A 65 -15.00 -17.49 -4.91
N ALA A 66 -14.08 -16.71 -4.32
CA ALA A 66 -14.11 -16.33 -2.91
C ALA A 66 -15.18 -15.26 -2.59
N THR A 67 -15.69 -14.55 -3.61
CA THR A 67 -16.71 -13.50 -3.46
C THR A 67 -18.15 -13.97 -3.73
N LYS A 68 -18.34 -15.15 -4.36
CA LYS A 68 -19.64 -15.66 -4.88
C LYS A 68 -20.77 -15.83 -3.85
N ARG A 69 -20.49 -15.75 -2.55
CA ARG A 69 -21.49 -15.90 -1.46
C ARG A 69 -21.56 -14.70 -0.51
N GLY A 70 -21.23 -13.51 -1.00
CA GLY A 70 -21.20 -12.29 -0.19
C GLY A 70 -19.95 -12.18 0.69
N GLY A 71 -18.85 -12.83 0.27
CA GLY A 71 -17.53 -12.60 0.86
C GLY A 71 -17.01 -11.21 0.52
N ARG A 72 -16.04 -10.72 1.32
CA ARG A 72 -15.37 -9.43 1.10
C ARG A 72 -14.74 -9.38 -0.29
N VAL A 73 -14.73 -8.19 -0.91
CA VAL A 73 -14.17 -7.98 -2.25
C VAL A 73 -12.65 -8.04 -2.20
N TYR A 74 -12.04 -7.52 -1.13
CA TYR A 74 -10.60 -7.38 -1.00
C TYR A 74 -10.01 -8.25 0.11
N PHE A 75 -8.74 -8.59 -0.07
CA PHE A 75 -7.82 -9.03 0.96
C PHE A 75 -6.95 -7.82 1.33
N ASN A 76 -6.95 -7.44 2.60
CA ASN A 76 -6.42 -6.17 3.06
C ASN A 76 -5.11 -6.37 3.83
N ILE A 77 -4.02 -5.85 3.28
CA ILE A 77 -2.67 -5.94 3.86
C ILE A 77 -2.26 -4.57 4.38
N LEU A 78 -2.01 -4.49 5.69
CA LEU A 78 -1.43 -3.31 6.31
C LEU A 78 0.10 -3.44 6.30
N ILE A 79 0.80 -2.47 5.73
CA ILE A 79 2.26 -2.52 5.54
C ILE A 79 2.89 -1.43 6.41
N ASP A 80 3.91 -1.81 7.19
CA ASP A 80 4.72 -0.91 8.03
C ASP A 80 3.93 0.16 8.79
N PRO A 81 2.97 -0.22 9.65
CA PRO A 81 2.03 0.73 10.23
C PRO A 81 2.64 1.58 11.35
N TRP A 82 3.23 2.72 10.98
CA TRP A 82 3.50 3.83 11.90
C TRP A 82 2.44 4.93 11.71
N LEU A 83 1.39 4.89 12.54
CA LEU A 83 0.19 5.74 12.39
C LEU A 83 0.07 6.84 13.46
N SER A 84 0.88 6.76 14.52
CA SER A 84 0.90 7.74 15.61
C SER A 84 2.17 7.61 16.45
N GLY A 85 2.30 8.43 17.48
CA GLY A 85 3.41 8.32 18.42
C GLY A 85 4.74 8.80 17.85
N THR A 86 5.84 8.27 18.39
CA THR A 86 7.20 8.69 18.03
C THR A 86 8.05 7.47 17.71
N GLN A 87 8.90 7.60 16.69
CA GLN A 87 9.98 6.65 16.40
C GLN A 87 11.08 6.85 17.44
N THR A 88 11.55 5.77 18.06
CA THR A 88 12.67 5.76 18.99
C THR A 88 13.42 4.45 18.86
N ASP A 89 14.58 4.51 18.20
CA ASP A 89 15.44 3.34 17.99
C ASP A 89 16.68 3.40 18.89
N TYR A 90 17.13 2.23 19.36
CA TYR A 90 18.24 2.04 20.30
C TYR A 90 18.05 2.69 21.67
N THR A 91 18.25 4.01 21.78
CA THR A 91 18.03 4.77 23.02
C THR A 91 17.49 6.16 22.68
N SER A 92 16.57 6.68 23.49
CA SER A 92 15.86 7.94 23.24
C SER A 92 16.75 9.19 23.17
N TRP A 93 18.00 9.12 23.65
CA TRP A 93 18.98 10.20 23.54
C TRP A 93 19.82 10.13 22.24
N LEU A 94 19.86 8.98 21.56
CA LEU A 94 20.56 8.81 20.28
C LEU A 94 19.72 9.27 19.08
N SER A 95 18.45 8.87 19.02
CA SER A 95 17.51 9.29 17.98
C SER A 95 16.06 9.17 18.44
N LYS A 96 15.35 10.30 18.44
CA LYS A 96 13.89 10.34 18.58
C LYS A 96 13.31 11.15 17.44
N GLN A 97 12.37 10.59 16.70
CA GLN A 97 11.75 11.23 15.55
C GLN A 97 10.23 11.16 15.63
N TRP A 98 9.55 12.08 14.97
CA TRP A 98 8.10 12.13 14.87
C TRP A 98 7.70 12.70 13.52
N HIS A 99 6.53 12.31 13.06
CA HIS A 99 5.94 12.83 11.84
C HIS A 99 5.93 14.36 11.84
N ALA A 100 6.37 14.93 10.73
CA ALA A 100 6.23 16.36 10.46
C ALA A 100 4.80 16.69 10.04
N GLU A 101 4.17 15.81 9.27
CA GLU A 101 2.76 15.85 8.91
C GLU A 101 1.98 14.76 9.66
N LYS A 102 0.90 15.14 10.33
CA LYS A 102 0.06 14.16 11.04
C LYS A 102 -0.47 13.10 10.05
N PRO A 103 -0.37 11.79 10.37
CA PRO A 103 -0.99 10.75 9.56
C PRO A 103 -2.47 11.02 9.32
N ARG A 104 -2.94 10.90 8.08
CA ARG A 104 -4.36 11.10 7.76
C ARG A 104 -5.24 9.99 8.30
N VAL A 105 -4.69 8.79 8.44
CA VAL A 105 -5.34 7.65 9.06
C VAL A 105 -4.59 7.35 10.37
N PRO A 106 -4.99 7.93 11.51
CA PRO A 106 -4.10 8.05 12.68
C PRO A 106 -4.08 6.81 13.60
N ASN A 107 -4.89 5.79 13.35
CA ASN A 107 -5.00 4.58 14.17
C ASN A 107 -5.69 3.45 13.40
N ILE A 108 -5.68 2.25 13.99
CA ILE A 108 -6.27 1.04 13.40
C ILE A 108 -7.78 1.19 13.19
N ALA A 109 -8.52 1.85 14.09
CA ALA A 109 -9.96 2.06 13.90
C ALA A 109 -10.28 2.88 12.64
N ALA A 110 -9.45 3.88 12.32
CA ALA A 110 -9.58 4.65 11.09
C ALA A 110 -9.19 3.83 9.84
N VAL A 111 -8.19 2.94 9.94
CA VAL A 111 -7.87 1.99 8.86
C VAL A 111 -9.06 1.08 8.55
N GLU A 112 -9.69 0.52 9.59
CA GLU A 112 -10.88 -0.33 9.48
C GLU A 112 -12.08 0.43 8.87
N GLU A 113 -12.19 1.74 9.11
CA GLU A 113 -13.20 2.59 8.48
C GLU A 113 -12.94 2.78 6.98
N VAL A 114 -11.70 3.09 6.57
CA VAL A 114 -11.30 3.19 5.17
C VAL A 114 -11.59 1.89 4.42
N ILE A 115 -11.26 0.74 5.02
CA ILE A 115 -11.54 -0.58 4.43
C ILE A 115 -13.04 -0.77 4.24
N ARG A 116 -13.85 -0.49 5.27
CA ARG A 116 -15.30 -0.68 5.23
C ARG A 116 -15.98 0.19 4.18
N GLU A 117 -15.57 1.45 4.06
CA GLU A 117 -16.11 2.37 3.05
C GLU A 117 -15.75 1.90 1.64
N THR A 118 -14.48 1.52 1.42
CA THR A 118 -14.01 1.02 0.12
C THR A 118 -14.70 -0.28 -0.29
N GLU A 119 -14.88 -1.22 0.65
CA GLU A 119 -15.65 -2.47 0.44
C GLU A 119 -17.12 -2.20 0.11
N THR A 120 -17.73 -1.23 0.78
CA THR A 120 -19.13 -0.83 0.53
C THR A 120 -19.30 -0.30 -0.90
N LEU A 121 -18.39 0.56 -1.34
CA LEU A 121 -18.39 1.12 -2.68
C LEU A 121 -18.11 0.03 -3.73
N ALA A 122 -17.11 -0.83 -3.52
CA ALA A 122 -16.71 -1.85 -4.48
C ALA A 122 -17.72 -3.01 -4.63
N SER A 123 -18.43 -3.37 -3.56
CA SER A 123 -19.43 -4.45 -3.60
C SER A 123 -20.76 -4.01 -4.24
N GLY A 124 -21.02 -2.71 -4.34
CA GLY A 124 -22.32 -2.15 -4.72
C GLY A 124 -23.44 -2.45 -3.72
N ILE A 125 -23.12 -3.11 -2.59
CA ILE A 125 -24.06 -3.45 -1.53
C ILE A 125 -24.02 -2.31 -0.52
N ARG A 126 -25.09 -1.50 -0.47
CA ARG A 126 -25.31 -0.61 0.69
C ARG A 126 -25.48 -1.52 1.90
N PHE A 127 -24.45 -1.64 2.75
CA PHE A 127 -24.58 -2.27 4.06
C PHE A 127 -25.59 -1.46 4.88
N GLY A 128 -26.86 -1.85 4.81
CA GLY A 128 -27.85 -1.37 5.77
C GLY A 128 -27.36 -1.73 7.17
N LYS A 129 -27.35 -0.74 8.07
CA LYS A 129 -27.10 -0.93 9.51
C LYS A 129 -27.81 -2.22 9.97
N GLY A 130 -27.04 -3.28 10.26
CA GLY A 130 -27.55 -4.46 10.96
C GLY A 130 -27.60 -5.80 10.22
N ARG A 131 -26.89 -6.01 9.09
CA ARG A 131 -26.82 -7.34 8.47
C ARG A 131 -25.48 -8.02 8.76
N LYS A 132 -25.48 -8.98 9.69
CA LYS A 132 -24.35 -9.90 9.93
C LYS A 132 -24.06 -10.68 8.64
N SER A 133 -22.79 -10.74 8.25
CA SER A 133 -22.33 -11.61 7.18
C SER A 133 -22.59 -13.07 7.60
N ASN A 134 -23.02 -13.92 6.67
CA ASN A 134 -23.12 -15.37 6.90
C ASN A 134 -21.72 -15.99 6.83
N ALA A 135 -20.81 -15.53 7.68
CA ALA A 135 -19.61 -16.29 7.99
C ALA A 135 -20.05 -17.51 8.80
N HIS A 136 -19.62 -18.69 8.36
CA HIS A 136 -19.75 -19.92 9.13
C HIS A 136 -19.28 -19.63 10.57
N GLU A 137 -20.17 -19.79 11.53
CA GLU A 137 -19.89 -19.68 12.95
C GLU A 137 -18.87 -20.77 13.32
N THR A 138 -17.59 -20.44 13.26
CA THR A 138 -16.62 -20.99 14.19
C THR A 138 -16.67 -20.08 15.41
N GLU A 139 -17.28 -20.58 16.48
CA GLU A 139 -17.31 -19.98 17.79
C GLU A 139 -15.87 -19.77 18.30
N ASP A 140 -15.24 -18.66 17.96
CA ASP A 140 -13.98 -18.23 18.56
C ASP A 140 -14.07 -16.78 19.04
N HIS A 141 -14.35 -16.68 20.34
CA HIS A 141 -13.98 -15.63 21.29
C HIS A 141 -13.26 -14.38 20.75
N ASP A 142 -14.02 -13.39 20.28
CA ASP A 142 -14.05 -11.99 20.72
C ASP A 142 -14.91 -11.21 19.73
N GLY A 143 -15.92 -10.49 20.22
CA GLY A 143 -16.96 -9.84 19.39
C GLY A 143 -16.49 -8.64 18.55
N VAL A 144 -15.22 -8.57 18.18
CA VAL A 144 -14.62 -7.50 17.38
C VAL A 144 -14.26 -8.06 16.00
N GLU A 145 -15.05 -7.67 14.99
CA GLU A 145 -14.74 -7.96 13.58
C GLU A 145 -13.58 -7.04 13.13
N THR A 146 -12.50 -7.65 12.61
CA THR A 146 -11.41 -6.93 11.93
C THR A 146 -11.51 -7.18 10.43
N PHE A 147 -11.27 -6.15 9.61
CA PHE A 147 -11.20 -6.26 8.16
C PHE A 147 -9.76 -6.32 7.65
N ILE A 148 -8.76 -6.17 8.52
CA ILE A 148 -7.35 -6.39 8.18
C ILE A 148 -7.09 -7.89 8.10
N ASP A 149 -6.58 -8.36 6.97
CA ASP A 149 -6.32 -9.79 6.74
C ASP A 149 -4.88 -10.20 7.08
N ALA A 150 -3.93 -9.28 6.93
CA ALA A 150 -2.54 -9.51 7.25
C ALA A 150 -1.83 -8.19 7.56
N VAL A 151 -0.76 -8.26 8.36
CA VAL A 151 0.23 -7.19 8.48
C VAL A 151 1.54 -7.65 7.86
N ALA A 152 2.20 -6.80 7.07
CA ALA A 152 3.53 -7.05 6.52
C ALA A 152 4.53 -6.02 7.06
N ILE A 153 5.62 -6.50 7.68
CA ILE A 153 6.66 -5.68 8.30
C ILE A 153 7.98 -5.84 7.55
N SER A 154 8.44 -4.76 6.92
CA SER A 154 9.63 -4.75 6.07
C SER A 154 10.94 -4.65 6.88
N HIS A 155 10.92 -3.93 8.00
CA HIS A 155 12.08 -3.69 8.85
C HIS A 155 11.71 -3.64 10.33
N GLN A 156 12.67 -3.92 11.21
CA GLN A 156 12.47 -3.95 12.66
C GLN A 156 12.48 -2.56 13.33
N PHE A 157 12.77 -1.50 12.59
CA PHE A 157 12.87 -0.14 13.14
C PHE A 157 11.49 0.42 13.46
N THR A 158 11.40 1.32 14.44
CA THR A 158 10.11 1.75 15.01
C THR A 158 9.25 2.60 14.07
N ASP A 159 9.81 3.12 12.99
CA ASP A 159 9.10 3.76 11.86
C ASP A 159 8.53 2.76 10.85
N HIS A 160 8.72 1.46 11.06
CA HIS A 160 8.15 0.37 10.27
C HIS A 160 7.37 -0.61 11.18
N CYS A 161 8.00 -1.04 12.26
CA CYS A 161 7.52 -2.00 13.24
C CYS A 161 7.10 -1.30 14.54
N HIS A 162 6.12 -0.40 14.45
CA HIS A 162 5.71 0.46 15.55
C HIS A 162 4.82 -0.26 16.59
N GLU A 163 5.37 -0.55 17.78
CA GLU A 163 4.69 -1.34 18.82
C GLU A 163 3.32 -0.79 19.21
N GLN A 164 3.21 0.53 19.46
CA GLN A 164 1.94 1.11 19.93
C GLN A 164 0.83 0.93 18.88
N THR A 165 1.14 1.11 17.60
CA THR A 165 0.16 0.89 16.53
C THR A 165 -0.16 -0.59 16.35
N MET A 166 0.86 -1.45 16.43
CA MET A 166 0.69 -2.89 16.28
C MET A 166 -0.15 -3.51 17.40
N ARG A 167 -0.08 -2.98 18.63
CA ARG A 167 -0.92 -3.43 19.75
C ARG A 167 -2.41 -3.11 19.56
N ASP A 168 -2.76 -2.15 18.71
CA ASP A 168 -4.15 -1.84 18.37
C ASP A 168 -4.69 -2.76 17.25
N VAL A 169 -3.83 -3.50 16.54
CA VAL A 169 -4.24 -4.50 15.54
C VAL A 169 -4.85 -5.71 16.24
N HIS A 170 -5.88 -6.32 15.68
CA HIS A 170 -6.52 -7.48 16.29
C HIS A 170 -5.55 -8.69 16.43
N PRO A 171 -5.47 -9.37 17.60
CA PRO A 171 -4.50 -10.46 17.88
C PRO A 171 -4.48 -11.64 16.90
N ASN A 172 -5.61 -11.90 16.22
CA ASN A 172 -5.75 -12.99 15.26
C ASN A 172 -5.26 -12.63 13.85
N VAL A 173 -4.94 -11.35 13.59
CA VAL A 173 -4.36 -10.95 12.30
C VAL A 173 -2.94 -11.51 12.21
N PRO A 174 -2.61 -12.34 11.22
CA PRO A 174 -1.26 -12.85 11.04
C PRO A 174 -0.30 -11.72 10.66
N VAL A 175 0.88 -11.74 11.27
CA VAL A 175 1.96 -10.79 10.98
C VAL A 175 3.06 -11.49 10.20
N PHE A 176 3.31 -11.05 8.98
CA PHE A 176 4.46 -11.48 8.18
C PHE A 176 5.58 -10.46 8.39
N ALA A 177 6.73 -10.91 8.87
CA ALA A 177 7.83 -10.03 9.22
C ALA A 177 9.18 -10.59 8.82
N THR A 178 10.18 -9.72 8.72
CA THR A 178 11.57 -10.15 8.55
C THR A 178 12.10 -10.83 9.82
N GLU A 179 13.09 -11.71 9.66
CA GLU A 179 13.73 -12.43 10.78
C GLU A 179 14.18 -11.53 11.93
N LYS A 180 14.55 -10.27 11.63
CA LYS A 180 14.98 -9.30 12.64
C LYS A 180 13.83 -8.66 13.41
N ALA A 181 12.66 -8.52 12.79
CA ALA A 181 11.49 -7.94 13.41
C ALA A 181 10.74 -8.98 14.27
N ILE A 182 10.82 -10.27 13.93
CA ILE A 182 10.10 -11.35 14.63
C ILE A 182 10.35 -11.35 16.15
N PRO A 183 11.59 -11.40 16.66
CA PRO A 183 11.82 -11.45 18.10
C PRO A 183 11.22 -10.25 18.85
N LEU A 184 11.22 -9.07 18.20
CA LEU A 184 10.61 -7.87 18.75
C LEU A 184 9.08 -8.03 18.81
N ILE A 185 8.44 -8.42 17.71
CA ILE A 185 6.98 -8.60 17.62
C ILE A 185 6.48 -9.67 18.59
N GLU A 186 7.18 -10.80 18.69
CA GLU A 186 6.86 -11.88 19.63
C GLU A 186 7.00 -11.44 21.09
N SER A 187 7.99 -10.58 21.40
CA SER A 187 8.18 -10.05 22.75
C SER A 187 6.97 -9.26 23.27
N TRP A 188 6.16 -8.69 22.35
CA TRP A 188 4.95 -7.95 22.71
C TRP A 188 3.83 -8.84 23.23
N LYS A 189 3.89 -10.16 22.97
CA LYS A 189 2.91 -11.19 23.39
C LYS A 189 1.48 -10.84 23.00
N HIS A 190 1.33 -10.33 21.78
CA HIS A 190 0.06 -9.82 21.27
C HIS A 190 -0.53 -10.71 20.17
N PHE A 191 0.25 -11.02 19.14
CA PHE A 191 -0.21 -11.77 17.97
C PHE A 191 -0.12 -13.28 18.18
N ARG A 192 -1.12 -14.01 17.65
CA ARG A 192 -1.13 -15.49 17.68
C ARG A 192 -0.26 -16.11 16.60
N VAL A 193 -0.13 -15.44 15.45
CA VAL A 193 0.62 -15.92 14.30
C VAL A 193 1.59 -14.84 13.86
N VAL A 194 2.88 -15.15 13.95
CA VAL A 194 3.98 -14.34 13.40
C VAL A 194 4.79 -15.25 12.48
N GLN A 195 4.85 -14.90 11.19
CA GLN A 195 5.45 -15.72 10.15
C GLN A 195 6.65 -15.00 9.53
N THR A 196 7.72 -15.74 9.26
CA THR A 196 8.88 -15.19 8.54
C THR A 196 8.53 -14.98 7.07
N ILE A 197 8.86 -13.80 6.53
CA ILE A 197 8.77 -13.53 5.10
C ILE A 197 9.91 -14.28 4.38
N PRO A 198 9.60 -15.22 3.48
CA PRO A 198 10.62 -15.94 2.72
C PRO A 198 11.35 -15.01 1.75
N HIS A 199 12.60 -15.32 1.44
CA HIS A 199 13.32 -14.67 0.34
C HIS A 199 12.75 -15.13 -1.01
N PHE A 200 12.74 -14.23 -2.00
CA PHE A 200 12.44 -14.64 -3.37
C PHE A 200 13.60 -15.50 -3.89
N SER A 201 13.27 -16.73 -4.30
CA SER A 201 14.25 -17.79 -4.48
C SER A 201 14.95 -17.72 -5.84
N GLN A 202 16.10 -18.41 -5.97
CA GLN A 202 16.83 -18.55 -7.25
C GLN A 202 16.03 -19.35 -8.30
N ASP A 203 15.06 -20.14 -7.86
CA ASP A 203 13.97 -20.65 -8.69
C ASP A 203 12.83 -19.62 -8.61
N PRO A 204 12.69 -18.70 -9.59
CA PRO A 204 11.94 -17.47 -9.43
C PRO A 204 10.44 -17.70 -9.66
N ASP A 205 9.88 -18.60 -8.86
CA ASP A 205 8.45 -18.89 -8.78
C ASP A 205 7.86 -18.23 -7.52
N TRP A 206 6.83 -17.41 -7.72
CA TRP A 206 6.17 -16.70 -6.63
C TRP A 206 5.31 -17.61 -5.76
N HIS A 207 4.87 -18.77 -6.25
CA HIS A 207 4.05 -19.73 -5.51
C HIS A 207 4.75 -20.21 -4.24
N ALA A 208 6.08 -20.35 -4.28
CA ALA A 208 6.91 -20.73 -3.13
C ALA A 208 6.85 -19.71 -1.97
N THR A 209 6.31 -18.52 -2.23
CA THR A 209 6.20 -17.42 -1.26
C THR A 209 4.77 -17.24 -0.72
N SER A 210 3.82 -18.06 -1.19
CA SER A 210 2.49 -18.19 -0.60
C SER A 210 2.53 -19.14 0.60
N VAL A 211 2.99 -18.61 1.73
CA VAL A 211 3.13 -19.37 2.97
C VAL A 211 1.88 -19.21 3.84
N PRO A 212 1.31 -20.31 4.40
CA PRO A 212 0.18 -20.21 5.31
C PRO A 212 0.45 -19.23 6.47
N PRO A 213 -0.55 -18.46 6.93
CA PRO A 213 -1.96 -18.54 6.56
C PRO A 213 -2.39 -17.72 5.32
N LEU A 214 -1.46 -17.30 4.45
CA LEU A 214 -1.85 -16.65 3.18
C LEU A 214 -2.68 -17.60 2.31
N PRO A 215 -3.64 -17.08 1.54
CA PRO A 215 -4.30 -17.88 0.52
C PRO A 215 -3.34 -18.16 -0.64
N GLU A 216 -3.51 -19.31 -1.29
CA GLU A 216 -2.63 -19.82 -2.36
C GLU A 216 -2.42 -18.85 -3.54
N TRP A 217 -3.37 -17.95 -3.77
CA TRP A 217 -3.29 -16.95 -4.84
C TRP A 217 -2.46 -15.71 -4.48
N LEU A 218 -1.87 -15.65 -3.29
CA LEU A 218 -1.15 -14.49 -2.73
C LEU A 218 0.17 -14.93 -2.10
N GLY A 219 1.28 -14.33 -2.51
CA GLY A 219 2.62 -14.49 -1.94
C GLY A 219 3.15 -13.21 -1.32
N ILE A 220 3.94 -13.34 -0.27
CA ILE A 220 4.72 -12.23 0.32
C ILE A 220 6.17 -12.69 0.41
N SER A 221 7.08 -11.95 -0.20
CA SER A 221 8.49 -12.29 -0.26
C SER A 221 9.39 -11.09 0.00
N ARG A 222 10.65 -11.38 0.32
CA ARG A 222 11.70 -10.39 0.51
C ARG A 222 12.66 -10.42 -0.66
N LEU A 223 12.92 -9.25 -1.25
CA LEU A 223 14.00 -9.05 -2.20
C LEU A 223 15.17 -8.39 -1.47
N VAL A 224 16.38 -8.88 -1.67
CA VAL A 224 17.59 -8.40 -1.00
C VAL A 224 18.70 -8.08 -2.00
N THR A 225 19.75 -7.43 -1.51
CA THR A 225 21.01 -7.27 -2.23
C THR A 225 22.08 -8.02 -1.45
N SER A 226 22.70 -9.03 -2.04
CA SER A 226 23.65 -9.94 -1.36
C SER A 226 24.85 -9.23 -0.71
N SER A 227 25.27 -8.09 -1.27
CA SER A 227 26.37 -7.26 -0.74
C SER A 227 25.95 -6.26 0.32
N ASP A 228 24.66 -6.13 0.62
CA ASP A 228 24.15 -5.13 1.55
C ASP A 228 24.24 -5.62 3.00
N MET A 229 24.91 -4.83 3.83
CA MET A 229 25.07 -5.17 5.24
C MET A 229 23.71 -5.19 5.92
N LEU A 230 23.39 -6.30 6.58
CA LEU A 230 22.20 -6.45 7.42
C LEU A 230 20.86 -6.41 6.67
N TYR A 231 20.86 -6.45 5.33
CA TYR A 231 19.68 -6.34 4.46
C TYR A 231 18.85 -5.07 4.74
N PHE A 232 19.55 -3.96 4.95
CA PHE A 232 18.95 -2.65 5.16
C PHE A 232 18.31 -2.13 3.87
N HIS A 233 18.95 -2.37 2.72
CA HIS A 233 18.43 -2.05 1.40
C HIS A 233 17.71 -3.26 0.80
N SER A 234 16.51 -3.54 1.33
CA SER A 234 15.65 -4.65 0.91
C SER A 234 14.25 -4.19 0.48
N ALA A 235 13.52 -5.09 -0.18
CA ALA A 235 12.14 -4.87 -0.60
C ALA A 235 11.20 -5.90 0.01
N LEU A 236 9.95 -5.50 0.25
CA LEU A 236 8.83 -6.42 0.27
C LEU A 236 8.25 -6.52 -1.14
N MET A 237 8.04 -7.73 -1.62
CA MET A 237 7.30 -8.01 -2.85
C MET A 237 6.06 -8.82 -2.51
N ILE A 238 4.90 -8.26 -2.84
CA ILE A 238 3.59 -8.91 -2.67
C ILE A 238 3.11 -9.31 -4.06
N THR A 239 3.07 -10.61 -4.33
CA THR A 239 2.65 -11.20 -5.61
C THR A 239 1.25 -11.78 -5.49
N PHE A 240 0.45 -11.67 -6.54
CA PHE A 240 -0.88 -12.27 -6.54
C PHE A 240 -1.35 -12.66 -7.93
N ASN A 241 -2.13 -13.74 -7.99
CA ASN A 241 -2.87 -14.17 -9.16
C ASN A 241 -4.36 -14.34 -8.81
N ASN A 242 -5.13 -13.26 -8.92
CA ASN A 242 -6.57 -13.28 -8.65
C ASN A 242 -7.43 -13.55 -9.91
N GLN A 243 -6.80 -13.78 -11.08
CA GLN A 243 -7.46 -13.93 -12.38
C GLN A 243 -7.89 -15.37 -12.70
N GLN A 244 -7.36 -16.39 -11.99
CA GLN A 244 -7.61 -17.81 -12.28
C GLN A 244 -9.06 -18.30 -12.15
N SER A 245 -10.00 -17.47 -11.71
CA SER A 245 -11.42 -17.86 -11.63
C SER A 245 -12.27 -17.57 -12.89
N GLY A 246 -11.66 -17.06 -13.97
CA GLY A 246 -12.34 -16.73 -15.23
C GLY A 246 -12.26 -17.78 -16.35
N GLN A 247 -11.33 -18.75 -16.29
CA GLN A 247 -11.17 -19.76 -17.35
C GLN A 247 -11.89 -21.09 -17.10
N ALA A 248 -12.49 -21.29 -15.92
CA ALA A 248 -13.36 -22.45 -15.69
C ALA A 248 -14.74 -22.21 -16.32
N SER A 249 -14.96 -22.83 -17.49
CA SER A 249 -16.25 -23.14 -18.13
C SER A 249 -16.74 -22.22 -19.26
N ARG A 250 -15.96 -22.10 -20.34
CA ARG A 250 -16.53 -22.35 -21.68
C ARG A 250 -16.46 -23.85 -21.96
N ARG A 251 -17.28 -24.64 -21.25
CA ARG A 251 -17.49 -26.06 -21.58
C ARG A 251 -18.25 -26.14 -22.90
N SER A 252 -17.51 -26.14 -24.01
CA SER A 252 -17.94 -26.80 -25.22
C SER A 252 -18.19 -28.27 -24.88
N SER A 253 -19.36 -28.77 -25.25
CA SER A 253 -19.75 -30.16 -25.09
C SER A 253 -18.95 -31.05 -26.05
N SER A 254 -17.74 -31.42 -25.68
CA SER A 254 -17.03 -32.54 -26.28
C SER A 254 -16.05 -33.12 -25.26
N HIS A 255 -16.14 -34.43 -25.01
CA HIS A 255 -15.24 -35.18 -24.16
C HIS A 255 -13.78 -35.07 -24.61
N GLN A 256 -13.04 -34.12 -24.04
CA GLN A 256 -11.60 -34.17 -23.97
C GLN A 256 -11.18 -33.49 -22.67
N TYR A 257 -10.63 -34.27 -21.74
CA TYR A 257 -9.94 -33.73 -20.57
C TYR A 257 -8.65 -33.10 -21.08
N THR A 258 -8.65 -31.78 -21.23
CA THR A 258 -7.41 -31.00 -21.36
C THR A 258 -7.14 -30.45 -19.97
N GLU A 259 -6.05 -30.87 -19.35
CA GLU A 259 -5.46 -30.18 -18.19
C GLU A 259 -5.36 -28.68 -18.53
N PRO A 260 -5.57 -27.74 -17.58
CA PRO A 260 -5.28 -26.34 -17.82
C PRO A 260 -3.81 -26.26 -18.23
N GLU A 261 -3.53 -25.73 -19.42
CA GLU A 261 -2.16 -25.51 -19.87
C GLU A 261 -1.50 -24.54 -18.88
N GLU A 262 -0.49 -25.01 -18.12
CA GLU A 262 0.35 -24.19 -17.22
C GLU A 262 1.04 -23.02 -17.96
N GLU A 263 0.98 -23.00 -19.31
CA GLU A 263 1.74 -22.12 -20.19
C GLU A 263 1.28 -20.63 -20.19
N ASP A 264 0.12 -20.29 -19.60
CA ASP A 264 -0.44 -18.91 -19.62
C ASP A 264 -0.57 -18.25 -18.23
N GLU A 265 -0.07 -18.89 -17.15
CA GLU A 265 -0.15 -18.26 -15.82
C GLU A 265 0.70 -16.99 -15.76
N THR A 266 0.17 -15.93 -15.15
CA THR A 266 0.92 -14.70 -14.82
C THR A 266 0.53 -14.23 -13.43
N ALA A 267 1.44 -13.49 -12.79
CA ALA A 267 1.18 -12.82 -11.52
C ALA A 267 1.38 -11.30 -11.63
N GLU A 268 0.68 -10.57 -10.79
CA GLU A 268 0.90 -9.14 -10.60
C GLU A 268 1.66 -8.91 -9.28
N ALA A 269 2.45 -7.83 -9.19
CA ALA A 269 3.23 -7.54 -8.00
C ALA A 269 3.21 -6.07 -7.56
N VAL A 270 3.23 -5.88 -6.25
CA VAL A 270 3.57 -4.63 -5.57
C VAL A 270 4.95 -4.79 -4.95
N ILE A 271 5.89 -3.88 -5.25
CA ILE A 271 7.25 -3.90 -4.69
C ILE A 271 7.46 -2.64 -3.86
N TYR A 272 7.68 -2.80 -2.56
CA TYR A 272 7.84 -1.72 -1.59
C TYR A 272 9.25 -1.68 -1.00
N THR A 273 9.90 -0.51 -1.07
CA THR A 273 11.33 -0.33 -0.77
C THR A 273 11.61 0.96 0.02
N PRO A 274 11.30 1.00 1.33
CA PRO A 274 11.37 2.24 2.11
C PRO A 274 12.75 2.89 2.15
N HIS A 275 13.80 2.07 2.34
CA HIS A 275 15.21 2.49 2.27
C HIS A 275 15.80 2.28 0.87
N GLY A 276 15.04 1.64 -0.01
CA GLY A 276 15.46 1.26 -1.34
C GLY A 276 16.02 -0.14 -1.44
N ILE A 277 16.01 -0.68 -2.65
CA ILE A 277 16.77 -1.87 -3.05
C ILE A 277 17.75 -1.46 -4.14
N HIS A 278 18.97 -1.98 -4.11
CA HIS A 278 19.95 -1.63 -5.13
C HIS A 278 19.46 -2.04 -6.51
N SER A 279 19.51 -1.11 -7.47
CA SER A 279 19.09 -1.36 -8.86
C SER A 279 19.86 -2.49 -9.57
N TYR A 280 21.04 -2.82 -9.06
CA TYR A 280 21.87 -3.95 -9.53
C TYR A 280 21.64 -5.25 -8.73
N SER A 281 20.66 -5.30 -7.83
CA SER A 281 20.29 -6.50 -7.08
C SER A 281 19.95 -7.64 -8.03
N GLU A 282 20.49 -8.83 -7.70
CA GLU A 282 20.19 -10.10 -8.36
C GLU A 282 18.71 -10.46 -8.20
N ASP A 283 18.09 -10.16 -7.05
CA ASP A 283 16.66 -10.41 -6.82
C ASP A 283 15.78 -9.59 -7.75
N LEU A 284 16.17 -8.36 -8.09
CA LEU A 284 15.48 -7.61 -9.15
C LEU A 284 15.61 -8.28 -10.52
N ASP A 285 16.74 -8.94 -10.81
CA ASP A 285 16.88 -9.74 -12.05
C ASP A 285 15.98 -10.97 -12.02
N LEU A 286 15.85 -11.62 -10.85
CA LEU A 286 14.97 -12.77 -10.66
C LEU A 286 13.51 -12.39 -10.93
N VAL A 287 13.04 -11.24 -10.43
CA VAL A 287 11.67 -10.75 -10.73
C VAL A 287 11.44 -10.64 -12.23
N THR A 288 12.41 -10.11 -13.00
CA THR A 288 12.28 -9.97 -14.47
C THR A 288 12.35 -11.28 -15.24
N LYS A 289 12.79 -12.36 -14.58
CA LYS A 289 12.97 -13.71 -15.15
C LYS A 289 12.01 -14.72 -14.53
N ALA A 290 11.07 -14.25 -13.72
CA ALA A 290 10.16 -15.10 -12.98
C ALA A 290 9.32 -15.98 -13.91
N ASN A 291 9.06 -17.19 -13.45
CA ASN A 291 8.18 -18.13 -14.10
C ASN A 291 7.27 -18.74 -13.02
N PRO A 292 5.96 -18.45 -13.01
CA PRO A 292 5.21 -17.64 -13.96
C PRO A 292 5.67 -16.16 -14.07
N PRO A 293 5.50 -15.49 -15.23
CA PRO A 293 5.89 -14.09 -15.39
C PRO A 293 5.19 -13.15 -14.40
N ILE A 294 5.96 -12.22 -13.82
CA ILE A 294 5.47 -11.22 -12.87
C ILE A 294 5.39 -9.84 -13.54
N LYS A 295 4.19 -9.25 -13.58
CA LYS A 295 3.96 -7.84 -13.95
C LYS A 295 4.01 -6.97 -12.70
N THR A 296 5.04 -6.13 -12.56
CA THR A 296 5.08 -5.14 -11.48
C THR A 296 4.06 -4.03 -11.74
N LEU A 297 3.02 -3.92 -10.90
CA LEU A 297 2.05 -2.83 -11.00
C LEU A 297 2.61 -1.55 -10.40
N VAL A 298 3.09 -1.61 -9.16
CA VAL A 298 3.65 -0.44 -8.50
C VAL A 298 4.99 -0.76 -7.86
N PHE A 299 5.93 0.13 -8.10
CA PHE A 299 7.21 0.20 -7.42
C PHE A 299 7.18 1.40 -6.47
N ILE A 300 7.18 1.13 -5.17
CA ILE A 300 7.10 2.14 -4.11
C ILE A 300 8.53 2.38 -3.59
N HIS A 301 9.09 3.54 -3.93
CA HIS A 301 10.49 3.89 -3.67
C HIS A 301 10.68 5.40 -3.53
N GLY A 302 11.33 5.83 -2.45
CA GLY A 302 11.62 7.23 -2.16
C GLY A 302 12.59 7.90 -3.14
N LEU A 303 12.45 9.19 -3.30
CA LEU A 303 13.33 10.03 -4.12
C LEU A 303 14.53 10.55 -3.35
N GLU A 304 14.46 10.58 -2.03
CA GLU A 304 15.49 11.20 -1.22
C GLU A 304 16.67 10.27 -0.95
N ASP A 305 17.85 10.80 -1.26
CA ASP A 305 19.12 10.16 -0.94
C ASP A 305 19.52 10.63 0.47
N ILE A 306 19.50 9.71 1.43
CA ILE A 306 19.76 9.99 2.84
C ILE A 306 20.99 9.22 3.28
N THR A 307 21.95 9.90 3.88
CA THR A 307 23.16 9.30 4.45
C THR A 307 23.33 9.70 5.91
N LEU A 308 23.86 8.79 6.72
CA LEU A 308 24.36 9.06 8.07
C LEU A 308 25.89 9.20 8.03
N GLY A 309 26.38 10.42 8.17
CA GLY A 309 27.81 10.72 8.01
C GLY A 309 28.31 10.42 6.58
N ALA A 310 29.58 10.02 6.45
CA ALA A 310 30.19 9.74 5.14
C ALA A 310 30.19 8.24 4.76
N ALA A 311 29.78 7.36 5.68
CA ALA A 311 30.01 5.92 5.56
C ALA A 311 28.73 5.08 5.40
N GLN A 312 27.56 5.60 5.81
CA GLN A 312 26.34 4.81 5.82
C GLN A 312 25.25 5.46 4.97
N GLN A 313 24.90 4.78 3.87
CA GLN A 313 23.71 5.08 3.08
C GLN A 313 22.47 4.55 3.80
N LEU A 314 21.46 5.40 3.96
CA LEU A 314 20.17 5.02 4.53
C LEU A 314 19.11 4.90 3.42
N ASN A 315 18.90 5.93 2.60
CA ASN A 315 17.93 5.84 1.51
C ASN A 315 18.63 5.97 0.17
N LEU A 316 18.38 5.07 -0.79
CA LEU A 316 19.10 5.05 -2.08
C LEU A 316 18.69 6.16 -3.07
N GLY A 317 17.51 6.77 -2.86
CA GLY A 317 17.03 7.95 -3.58
C GLY A 317 16.80 7.80 -5.09
N ALA A 318 16.44 8.92 -5.73
CA ALA A 318 15.85 8.98 -7.06
C ALA A 318 16.72 8.37 -8.18
N HIS A 319 18.04 8.48 -8.11
CA HIS A 319 18.92 7.91 -9.14
C HIS A 319 18.92 6.38 -9.12
N ASN A 320 18.87 5.79 -7.93
CA ASN A 320 18.74 4.34 -7.81
C ASN A 320 17.31 3.91 -8.18
N GLY A 321 16.31 4.62 -7.68
CA GLY A 321 14.90 4.41 -8.00
C GLY A 321 14.63 4.40 -9.50
N LEU A 322 15.17 5.37 -10.24
CA LEU A 322 15.01 5.44 -11.70
C LEU A 322 15.57 4.20 -12.41
N LYS A 323 16.74 3.72 -12.00
CA LYS A 323 17.34 2.51 -12.58
C LYS A 323 16.53 1.25 -12.25
N ALA A 324 16.08 1.12 -11.01
CA ALA A 324 15.23 0.01 -10.58
C ALA A 324 13.88 0.03 -11.31
N GLN A 325 13.25 1.20 -11.43
CA GLN A 325 12.02 1.41 -12.19
C GLN A 325 12.17 1.01 -13.65
N ARG A 326 13.27 1.39 -14.31
CA ARG A 326 13.54 0.97 -15.70
C ARG A 326 13.74 -0.54 -15.84
N LYS A 327 14.30 -1.19 -14.82
CA LYS A 327 14.52 -2.65 -14.79
C LYS A 327 13.19 -3.40 -14.61
N LEU A 328 12.39 -2.99 -13.62
CA LEU A 328 11.10 -3.60 -13.28
C LEU A 328 9.99 -3.24 -14.26
N LYS A 329 10.10 -2.10 -14.96
CA LYS A 329 9.07 -1.55 -15.86
C LYS A 329 7.70 -1.45 -15.17
N ALA A 330 7.67 -1.00 -13.92
CA ALA A 330 6.42 -0.96 -13.17
C ALA A 330 5.39 -0.01 -13.83
N SER A 331 4.11 -0.36 -13.77
CA SER A 331 3.03 0.53 -14.25
C SER A 331 3.05 1.89 -13.52
N TYR A 332 3.47 1.91 -12.26
CA TYR A 332 3.55 3.11 -11.42
C TYR A 332 4.84 3.12 -10.59
N TRP A 333 5.45 4.29 -10.44
CA TRP A 333 6.47 4.57 -9.43
C TRP A 333 5.92 5.58 -8.42
N VAL A 334 5.78 5.16 -7.17
CA VAL A 334 5.21 5.96 -6.08
C VAL A 334 6.29 6.26 -5.04
N GLY A 335 6.32 7.48 -4.51
CA GLY A 335 7.23 7.88 -3.43
C GLY A 335 6.89 7.26 -2.08
N THR A 336 7.88 7.04 -1.23
CA THR A 336 7.70 6.62 0.17
C THR A 336 8.89 7.07 1.00
N HIS A 337 8.70 7.23 2.31
CA HIS A 337 9.78 7.50 3.27
C HIS A 337 10.63 8.73 2.91
N ASP A 338 10.02 9.70 2.23
CA ASP A 338 10.62 11.01 1.90
C ASP A 338 10.18 12.10 2.89
N GLU A 339 9.43 11.76 3.95
CA GLU A 339 8.96 12.72 4.95
C GLU A 339 10.17 13.42 5.61
N ASP A 340 10.15 14.76 5.67
CA ASP A 340 11.09 15.56 6.47
C ASP A 340 10.73 15.43 7.96
N LYS A 341 10.94 14.25 8.53
CA LYS A 341 10.69 13.94 9.95
C LYS A 341 11.33 15.00 10.84
N LYS A 342 10.60 15.38 11.90
CA LYS A 342 11.17 16.21 12.96
C LYS A 342 11.88 15.29 13.94
N GLY A 343 13.08 15.66 14.37
CA GLY A 343 13.85 14.81 15.27
C GLY A 343 14.80 15.57 16.17
N THR A 344 15.21 14.92 17.25
CA THR A 344 16.24 15.37 18.19
C THR A 344 17.30 14.29 18.36
N GLY A 345 18.50 14.66 18.83
CA GLY A 345 19.61 13.74 19.06
C GLY A 345 20.74 13.83 18.04
N ILE A 346 21.79 13.04 18.26
CA ILE A 346 23.04 13.07 17.48
C ILE A 346 22.84 12.58 16.04
N VAL A 347 21.93 11.62 15.85
CA VAL A 347 21.61 11.09 14.51
C VAL A 347 21.07 12.20 13.62
N GLY A 348 20.14 13.03 14.12
CA GLY A 348 19.59 14.16 13.36
C GLY A 348 20.65 15.16 12.87
N TRP A 349 21.72 15.37 13.65
CA TRP A 349 22.83 16.27 13.26
C TRP A 349 23.73 15.67 12.17
N LEU A 350 23.87 14.34 12.12
CA LEU A 350 24.71 13.63 11.16
C LEU A 350 23.98 13.27 9.86
N LEU A 351 22.65 13.38 9.83
CA LEU A 351 21.84 13.11 8.65
C LEU A 351 22.11 14.16 7.56
N ARG A 352 22.40 13.67 6.37
CA ARG A 352 22.46 14.48 5.14
C ARG A 352 21.41 13.97 4.18
N ARG A 353 20.59 14.87 3.67
CA ARG A 353 19.46 14.58 2.79
C ARG A 353 19.64 15.33 1.48
N LYS A 354 19.54 14.62 0.36
CA LYS A 354 19.57 15.19 -0.98
C LYS A 354 18.26 14.88 -1.68
N LYS A 355 17.47 15.93 -1.89
CA LYS A 355 16.19 15.88 -2.60
C LYS A 355 16.45 16.00 -4.09
N ILE A 356 16.07 14.99 -4.86
CA ILE A 356 16.26 14.95 -6.31
C ILE A 356 14.88 14.68 -6.91
N SER A 357 14.39 15.60 -7.74
CA SER A 357 13.13 15.33 -8.45
C SER A 357 13.34 14.24 -9.50
N VAL A 358 12.25 13.55 -9.89
CA VAL A 358 12.29 12.60 -11.00
C VAL A 358 12.83 13.26 -12.27
N LYS A 359 12.43 14.52 -12.52
CA LYS A 359 12.94 15.33 -13.63
C LYS A 359 14.46 15.43 -13.61
N ASP A 360 15.03 15.83 -12.47
CA ASP A 360 16.47 16.00 -12.32
C ASP A 360 17.22 14.66 -12.46
N ALA A 361 16.63 13.57 -11.94
CA ALA A 361 17.20 12.24 -12.07
C ALA A 361 17.30 11.78 -13.53
N VAL A 362 16.21 11.98 -14.30
CA VAL A 362 16.14 11.68 -15.73
C VAL A 362 17.11 12.56 -16.53
N GLU A 363 17.16 13.87 -16.26
CA GLU A 363 18.08 14.78 -16.94
C GLU A 363 19.55 14.40 -16.68
N ALA A 364 19.88 14.00 -15.46
CA ALA A 364 21.21 13.56 -15.09
C ALA A 364 21.59 12.25 -15.80
N GLU A 365 20.67 11.30 -15.93
CA GLU A 365 20.85 10.07 -16.70
C GLU A 365 21.13 10.38 -18.17
N ARG A 366 20.33 11.25 -18.81
CA ARG A 366 20.52 11.66 -20.21
C ARG A 366 21.88 12.31 -20.45
N LYS A 367 22.31 13.21 -19.55
CA LYS A 367 23.64 13.84 -19.62
C LYS A 367 24.76 12.81 -19.56
N ARG A 368 24.61 11.75 -18.76
CA ARG A 368 25.59 10.64 -18.68
C ARG A 368 25.63 9.77 -19.93
N MET A 369 24.48 9.58 -20.60
CA MET A 369 24.40 8.81 -21.85
C MET A 369 24.86 9.57 -23.10
N GLY A 370 25.44 10.77 -22.96
CA GLY A 370 25.99 11.53 -24.10
C GLY A 370 24.96 12.25 -24.96
N GLY A 371 23.72 12.43 -24.48
CA GLY A 371 22.70 13.22 -25.17
C GLY A 371 23.12 14.69 -25.27
N SER A 372 23.49 15.16 -26.47
CA SER A 372 23.81 16.56 -26.74
C SER A 372 22.60 17.46 -26.55
N LYS A 373 22.78 18.59 -25.85
CA LYS A 373 21.83 19.72 -25.84
C LYS A 373 21.75 20.33 -27.24
N LYS A 374 20.90 19.79 -28.10
CA LYS A 374 20.41 20.45 -29.32
C LYS A 374 19.17 19.71 -29.78
N ASP A 375 18.03 20.32 -29.50
CA ASP A 375 16.89 20.51 -30.40
C ASP A 375 15.55 20.42 -29.65
N GLU A 376 14.86 21.56 -29.66
CA GLU A 376 13.42 21.80 -29.46
C GLU A 376 12.80 21.61 -28.05
N ALA A 377 12.62 22.76 -27.39
CA ALA A 377 12.19 22.97 -26.01
C ALA A 377 10.72 22.62 -25.68
N THR A 378 10.03 21.84 -26.51
CA THR A 378 8.61 21.49 -26.28
C THR A 378 8.30 20.00 -26.39
N ASP A 379 9.09 19.20 -27.14
CA ASP A 379 8.94 17.73 -27.22
C ASP A 379 9.77 16.97 -26.16
N GLU A 380 10.77 17.64 -25.57
CA GLU A 380 11.77 17.02 -24.70
C GLU A 380 11.23 16.63 -23.30
N VAL A 381 10.20 17.34 -22.82
CA VAL A 381 9.57 17.04 -21.53
C VAL A 381 8.76 15.74 -21.61
N LEU A 382 8.06 15.48 -22.71
CA LEU A 382 7.23 14.28 -22.84
C LEU A 382 8.06 13.01 -23.12
N GLY A 383 9.11 13.12 -23.94
CA GLY A 383 10.01 11.98 -24.22
C GLY A 383 10.91 11.57 -23.06
N SER A 384 11.25 12.50 -22.16
CA SER A 384 12.20 12.25 -21.05
C SER A 384 11.58 11.44 -19.90
N PHE A 385 10.29 11.61 -19.60
CA PHE A 385 9.58 10.81 -18.58
C PHE A 385 9.04 9.48 -19.11
N GLN A 386 9.26 9.15 -20.38
CA GLN A 386 8.66 7.97 -20.99
C GLN A 386 9.09 6.69 -20.27
N GLY A 387 8.11 5.95 -19.76
CA GLY A 387 8.28 4.70 -19.01
C GLY A 387 8.69 4.86 -17.54
N VAL A 388 8.78 6.09 -17.01
CA VAL A 388 9.09 6.30 -15.59
C VAL A 388 7.83 6.17 -14.71
N ASN A 389 6.68 6.58 -15.25
CA ASN A 389 5.35 6.44 -14.64
C ASN A 389 5.27 6.91 -13.17
N TRP A 390 5.94 8.03 -12.86
CA TRP A 390 5.93 8.60 -11.52
C TRP A 390 4.54 9.12 -11.15
N VAL A 391 4.10 8.79 -9.93
CA VAL A 391 2.88 9.30 -9.31
C VAL A 391 3.23 9.82 -7.92
N ASP A 392 2.91 11.09 -7.68
CA ASP A 392 2.95 11.68 -6.36
C ASP A 392 1.66 11.29 -5.62
N LEU A 393 1.78 10.39 -4.63
CA LEU A 393 0.65 9.91 -3.85
C LEU A 393 0.81 10.42 -2.42
N GLY A 394 0.11 11.50 -2.10
CA GLY A 394 0.23 12.23 -0.84
C GLY A 394 -0.36 11.48 0.35
N ASN A 395 -0.08 12.01 1.55
CA ASN A 395 -0.64 11.52 2.82
C ASN A 395 -2.17 11.55 2.80
N GLY A 396 -2.81 10.39 2.91
CA GLY A 396 -4.25 10.18 2.84
C GLY A 396 -4.82 9.98 1.43
N GLU A 397 -3.98 9.98 0.40
CA GLU A 397 -4.42 9.75 -0.97
C GLU A 397 -4.46 8.26 -1.31
N SER A 398 -5.18 7.93 -2.39
CA SER A 398 -5.44 6.55 -2.82
C SER A 398 -5.26 6.40 -4.32
N LEU A 399 -4.75 5.25 -4.76
CA LEU A 399 -4.51 4.93 -6.16
C LEU A 399 -5.08 3.54 -6.50
N VAL A 400 -5.93 3.48 -7.52
CA VAL A 400 -6.36 2.20 -8.12
C VAL A 400 -5.31 1.76 -9.15
N LEU A 401 -4.74 0.57 -8.99
CA LEU A 401 -3.61 0.06 -9.77
C LEU A 401 -4.08 -0.70 -11.03
N GLN A 402 -3.63 -0.28 -12.20
CA GLN A 402 -4.02 -0.85 -13.51
C GLN A 402 -2.91 -1.66 -14.20
#